data_AF-A0A7R6X4W2-F1
#
_entry.id   AF-A0A7R6X4W2-F1
#
_cell.length_a   1.000
_cell.length_b   1.000
_cell.length_c   1.000
_cell.angle_alpha   90.00
_cell.angle_beta   90.00
_cell.angle_gamma   90.00
#
_symmetry.space_group_name_H-M   'P 1'
#
loop_
_entity.id
_entity.type
_entity.pdbx_description
1 polymer ?
#
loop_
_entity_poly.entity_id
_entity_poly.type
_entity_poly.pdbx_seq_one_letter_code
_entity_poly.pdbx_strand_id
1 'polypeptide(L)' 'MRVRPAHRDYWRSVPHAEEWFLIEWPDGEVEPTKYWLSTLPGKTRLADLVDQAKMRWRIERDYQELKQGCCHIDFGLTV' A
#
# COMPACT_ATOMS: atom_id res chain seq x y z
N MET A 1 -3.71 8.86 -10.74
CA MET A 1 -3.93 8.39 -12.13
C MET A 1 -4.87 7.18 -12.11
N ARG A 2 -5.55 6.81 -13.20
CA ARG A 2 -6.22 5.51 -13.32
C ARG A 2 -5.51 4.62 -14.32
N VAL A 3 -5.29 3.37 -13.96
CA VAL A 3 -4.55 2.39 -14.77
C VAL A 3 -5.35 1.09 -14.79
N ARG A 4 -5.32 0.36 -15.91
CA ARG A 4 -5.85 -1.00 -15.99
C ARG A 4 -4.70 -1.97 -15.78
N PRO A 5 -4.74 -2.83 -14.75
CA PRO A 5 -3.74 -3.86 -14.62
C PRO A 5 -3.89 -4.89 -15.75
N ALA A 6 -2.84 -5.09 -16.53
CA ALA A 6 -2.81 -6.08 -17.60
C ALA A 6 -2.36 -7.48 -17.12
N HIS A 7 -2.11 -7.63 -15.82
CA HIS A 7 -1.65 -8.90 -15.26
C HIS A 7 -2.76 -9.95 -15.34
N ARG A 8 -2.50 -11.05 -16.07
CA ARG A 8 -3.45 -12.16 -16.34
C ARG A 8 -4.63 -11.84 -17.25
N ASP A 9 -4.58 -10.75 -18.02
CA ASP A 9 -5.64 -10.44 -19.00
C ASP A 9 -5.74 -11.48 -20.14
N TYR A 10 -4.71 -12.29 -20.37
CA TYR A 10 -4.70 -13.33 -21.42
C TYR A 10 -5.68 -14.51 -21.17
N TRP A 11 -6.21 -14.65 -19.95
CA TRP A 11 -7.24 -15.66 -19.62
C TRP A 11 -8.64 -15.06 -19.43
N ARG A 12 -8.82 -13.75 -19.64
CA ARG A 12 -10.09 -13.05 -19.39
C ARG A 12 -10.69 -12.50 -20.69
N SER A 13 -11.99 -12.74 -20.86
CA SER A 13 -12.77 -12.17 -21.97
C SER A 13 -13.12 -10.69 -21.77
N VAL A 14 -12.97 -10.17 -20.54
CA VAL A 14 -13.24 -8.77 -20.20
C VAL A 14 -12.01 -8.20 -19.47
N PRO A 15 -11.44 -7.07 -19.94
CA PRO A 15 -10.31 -6.42 -19.28
C PRO A 15 -10.62 -6.05 -17.83
N HIS A 16 -9.59 -5.99 -16.98
CA HIS A 16 -9.74 -5.45 -15.64
C HIS A 16 -10.33 -4.04 -15.66
N ALA A 17 -11.21 -3.76 -14.69
CA ALA A 17 -11.70 -2.41 -14.46
C ALA A 17 -10.52 -1.48 -14.19
N GLU A 18 -10.68 -0.21 -14.55
CA GLU A 18 -9.71 0.80 -14.18
C GLU A 18 -9.55 0.84 -12.67
N GLU A 19 -8.33 0.98 -12.18
CA GLU A 19 -8.01 1.07 -10.76
C GLU A 19 -7.26 2.36 -10.51
N TRP A 20 -7.29 2.84 -9.27
CA TRP A 20 -6.53 4.01 -8.87
C TRP A 20 -5.07 3.65 -8.73
N PHE A 21 -4.22 4.40 -9.41
CA PHE A 21 -2.77 4.30 -9.31
C PHE A 21 -2.24 5.59 -8.70
N LEU A 22 -1.62 5.45 -7.53
CA LEU A 22 -0.96 6.51 -6.79
C LEU A 22 0.54 6.23 -6.80
N ILE A 23 1.31 7.25 -7.14
CA ILE A 23 2.77 7.18 -7.21
C ILE A 23 3.29 8.27 -6.28
N GLU A 24 4.15 7.90 -5.32
CA GLU A 24 4.93 8.88 -4.56
C GLU A 24 6.21 9.14 -5.33
N TRP A 25 6.37 10.39 -5.76
CA TRP A 25 7.59 10.85 -6.38
C TRP A 25 8.15 12.01 -5.54
N PRO A 26 9.17 11.76 -4.70
CA PRO A 26 9.84 12.82 -3.97
C PRO A 26 10.63 13.72 -4.92
N ASP A 27 10.59 15.02 -4.68
CA ASP A 27 11.31 16.00 -5.49
C ASP A 27 12.83 15.73 -5.40
N GLY A 28 13.46 15.45 -6.55
CA GLY A 28 14.89 15.16 -6.64
C GLY A 28 15.27 13.70 -6.94
N GLU A 29 14.32 12.75 -6.93
CA GLU A 29 14.60 11.38 -7.40
C GLU A 29 14.28 11.21 -8.89
N VAL A 30 15.02 10.35 -9.59
CA VAL A 30 14.80 10.08 -11.02
C VAL A 30 13.70 9.03 -11.23
N GLU A 31 13.48 8.19 -10.21
CA GLU A 31 12.49 7.11 -10.24
C GLU A 31 11.50 7.25 -9.08
N PRO A 32 10.26 6.76 -9.24
CA PRO A 32 9.29 6.77 -8.17
C PRO A 32 9.66 5.80 -7.04
N THR A 33 9.70 6.31 -5.81
CA THR A 33 10.08 5.50 -4.65
C THR A 33 8.97 4.53 -4.24
N LYS A 34 7.69 4.87 -4.50
CA LYS A 34 6.54 4.05 -4.07
C LYS A 34 5.40 4.06 -5.07
N TYR A 35 4.78 2.89 -5.19
CA TYR A 35 3.63 2.66 -6.05
C TYR A 35 2.49 2.05 -5.23
N TRP A 36 1.28 2.56 -5.40
CA TRP A 36 0.07 1.99 -4.82
C TRP A 36 -1.02 1.81 -5.86
N LEU A 37 -1.66 0.65 -5.80
CA LEU A 37 -2.82 0.31 -6.60
C LEU A 37 -4.04 0.17 -5.67
N SER A 38 -5.16 0.75 -6.04
CA SER A 38 -6.40 0.70 -5.26
C SER A 38 -7.61 0.43 -6.13
N THR A 39 -8.43 -0.52 -5.71
CA THR A 39 -9.67 -0.95 -6.39
C THR A 39 -10.87 -0.04 -6.10
N LEU A 40 -10.65 1.14 -5.50
CA LEU A 40 -11.70 2.06 -5.10
C LEU A 40 -12.49 2.63 -6.30
N PRO A 41 -13.76 3.02 -6.12
CA PRO A 41 -14.57 3.62 -7.18
C PRO A 41 -13.91 4.88 -7.78
N GLY A 42 -14.07 5.10 -9.09
CA GLY A 42 -13.52 6.28 -9.78
C GLY A 42 -14.08 7.64 -9.33
N LYS A 43 -15.10 7.65 -8.46
CA LYS A 43 -15.66 8.85 -7.84
C LYS A 43 -15.00 9.22 -6.50
N THR A 44 -14.08 8.39 -6.01
CA THR A 44 -13.36 8.63 -4.76
C THR A 44 -12.42 9.82 -4.90
N ARG A 45 -12.34 10.68 -3.87
CA ARG A 45 -11.49 11.86 -3.90
C ARG A 45 -10.03 11.46 -3.70
N LEU A 46 -9.11 12.27 -4.21
CA LEU A 46 -7.68 12.05 -4.02
C LEU A 46 -7.29 12.00 -2.53
N ALA A 47 -7.91 12.83 -1.69
CA ALA A 47 -7.67 12.84 -0.25
C ALA A 47 -7.97 11.48 0.40
N ASP A 48 -9.08 10.84 0.03
CA ASP A 48 -9.47 9.53 0.56
C ASP A 48 -8.52 8.42 0.08
N LEU A 49 -8.00 8.54 -1.14
CA LEU A 49 -6.98 7.61 -1.68
C LEU A 49 -5.66 7.72 -0.91
N VAL A 50 -5.22 8.94 -0.62
CA VAL A 50 -4.00 9.19 0.16
C VAL A 50 -4.17 8.74 1.61
N ASP A 51 -5.36 8.94 2.19
CA ASP A 51 -5.67 8.48 3.55
C ASP A 51 -5.62 6.95 3.65
N GLN A 52 -6.25 6.24 2.70
CA GLN A 52 -6.20 4.78 2.62
C GLN A 52 -4.78 4.26 2.42
N ALA A 53 -3.99 4.93 1.57
CA ALA A 53 -2.57 4.60 1.43
C ALA A 53 -1.87 4.72 2.79
N LYS A 54 -1.95 5.88 3.47
CA LYS A 54 -1.34 6.09 4.79
C LYS A 54 -1.83 5.11 5.86
N MET A 55 -3.10 4.74 5.86
CA MET A 55 -3.68 3.81 6.82
C MET A 55 -3.07 2.41 6.67
N ARG A 56 -2.78 1.98 5.43
CA ARG A 56 -2.08 0.71 5.17
C ARG A 56 -0.63 0.71 5.67
N TRP A 57 0.07 1.83 5.56
CA TRP A 57 1.43 1.97 6.12
C TRP A 57 1.45 1.80 7.63
N ARG A 58 0.39 2.24 8.31
CA ARG A 58 0.25 2.04 9.75
C ARG A 58 0.15 0.55 10.10
N ILE A 59 -0.64 -0.20 9.34
CA ILE A 59 -0.79 -1.66 9.55
C ILE A 59 0.53 -2.40 9.28
N GLU A 60 1.25 -2.06 8.21
CA GLU A 60 2.54 -2.68 7.89
C GLU A 60 3.61 -2.38 8.97
N ARG A 61 3.64 -1.14 9.46
CA ARG A 61 4.52 -0.73 10.57
C ARG A 61 4.18 -1.49 11.85
N ASP A 62 2.89 -1.55 12.21
CA ASP A 62 2.42 -2.28 13.39
C ASP A 62 2.76 -3.79 13.27
N TYR A 63 2.72 -4.36 12.06
CA TYR A 63 3.12 -5.75 11.83
C TYR A 63 4.64 -6.00 11.98
N GLN A 64 5.49 -5.01 11.64
CA GLN A 64 6.93 -5.11 11.91
C GLN A 64 7.23 -5.07 13.42
N GLU A 65 6.54 -4.23 14.19
CA GLU A 65 6.68 -4.21 15.65
C GLU A 65 6.20 -5.53 16.29
N LEU A 66 5.10 -6.09 15.80
CA LEU A 66 4.59 -7.40 16.23
C LEU A 66 5.55 -8.57 15.95
N LYS A 67 6.36 -8.50 14.88
CA LYS A 67 7.39 -9.51 14.60
C LYS A 67 8.67 -9.33 15.43
N GLN A 68 8.96 -8.13 15.93
CA GLN A 68 10.13 -7.88 16.79
C GLN A 68 9.89 -8.32 18.25
N GLY A 69 8.64 -8.34 18.72
CA GLY A 69 8.29 -8.75 20.09
C GLY A 69 8.42 -10.23 20.43
N CYS A 70 8.60 -11.13 19.45
CA CYS A 70 8.71 -12.57 19.73
C CYS A 70 10.15 -13.00 20.10
N CYS A 71 11.15 -12.16 19.84
CA CYS A 71 12.54 -12.49 20.13
C CYS A 71 13.10 -11.80 21.40
N HIS A 72 12.25 -11.16 22.20
CA HIS A 72 12.66 -10.63 23.50
C HIS A 72 11.65 -11.03 24.58
N ILE A 73 11.80 -12.24 25.12
CA ILE A 73 11.29 -12.57 26.44
C ILE A 73 12.49 -12.62 27.39
N ASP A 74 13.01 -11.45 27.76
CA ASP A 74 13.72 -11.30 29.03
C ASP A 74 12.93 -10.30 29.86
N PHE A 75 11.84 -10.79 30.44
CA PHE A 75 11.11 -10.10 31.50
C PHE A 75 12.02 -10.12 32.74
N GLY A 76 12.93 -9.14 32.83
CA GLY A 76 13.72 -8.87 34.01
C GLY A 76 12.83 -8.37 35.14
N LEU A 77 12.25 -9.30 35.91
CA LEU A 77 11.69 -9.01 37.22
C LEU A 77 12.76 -9.35 38.27
N THR A 78 13.37 -8.33 38.86
CA THR A 78 14.02 -8.44 40.16
C THR A 78 13.56 -7.25 40.98
N VAL A 79 12.58 -7.51 41.83
CA VAL A 79 12.40 -6.81 43.11
C VAL A 79 13.32 -7.49 44.11
#